data_AF-A0A1E1VEL9-F1
#
_entry.id   AF-A0A1E1VEL9-F1
#
_cell.length_a   1.000
_cell.length_b   1.000
_cell.length_c   1.000
_cell.angle_alpha   90.00
_cell.angle_beta   90.00
_cell.angle_gamma   90.00
#
_symmetry.space_group_name_H-M   'P 1'
#
loop_
_entity.id
_entity.type
_entity.pdbx_description
1 polymer ?
#
loop_
_entity_poly.entity_id
_entity_poly.type
_entity_poly.pdbx_seq_one_letter_code
_entity_poly.pdbx_strand_id
1 'polypeptide(L)' 'MDERTASIREVVDAEAYTHIQIVCCEAVLKPVHDLPEWAREKSLVKLAGSFRCSRCGKLASPGRVAFWKHGRKRLAV' A
#
# COMPACT_ATOMS: atom_id res chain seq x y z
N MET A 1 0.17 -18.11 -0.63
CA MET A 1 0.72 -17.06 0.26
C MET A 1 -0.03 -15.77 -0.07
N ASP A 2 -0.70 -15.13 0.89
CA ASP A 2 -1.37 -13.83 0.62
C ASP A 2 -0.30 -12.73 0.65
N GLU A 3 -0.01 -12.11 -0.50
CA GLU A 3 1.04 -11.10 -0.66
C GLU A 3 0.90 -9.91 0.31
N ARG A 4 -0.30 -9.65 0.84
CA ARG A 4 -0.55 -8.54 1.77
C ARG A 4 -0.11 -8.85 3.21
N THR A 5 0.24 -10.10 3.49
CA THR A 5 0.76 -10.56 4.79
C THR A 5 2.28 -10.67 4.84
N ALA A 6 2.94 -10.76 3.69
CA ALA A 6 4.40 -10.71 3.56
C ALA A 6 4.92 -9.27 3.80
N SER A 7 6.23 -9.13 4.06
CA SER A 7 6.83 -7.80 4.19
C SER A 7 6.83 -7.08 2.84
N ILE A 8 6.68 -5.75 2.87
CA ILE A 8 6.71 -4.93 1.65
C ILE A 8 8.01 -5.13 0.88
N ARG A 9 9.14 -5.25 1.58
CA ARG A 9 10.45 -5.49 0.96
C ARG A 9 10.46 -6.76 0.11
N GLU A 10 10.07 -7.90 0.69
CA GLU A 10 10.05 -9.19 -0.03
C GLU A 10 9.16 -9.14 -1.28
N VAL A 11 7.99 -8.50 -1.17
CA VAL A 11 7.01 -8.44 -2.25
C VAL A 11 7.45 -7.47 -3.36
N VAL A 12 8.06 -6.34 -3.00
CA VAL A 12 8.58 -5.36 -3.97
C VAL A 12 9.75 -5.95 -4.75
N ASP A 13 10.69 -6.62 -4.07
CA ASP A 13 11.86 -7.24 -4.70
C ASP A 13 11.47 -8.42 -5.61
N ALA A 14 10.41 -9.16 -5.28
CA ALA A 14 9.94 -10.30 -6.08
C ALA A 14 9.10 -9.88 -7.32
N GLU A 15 8.19 -8.91 -7.18
CA GLU A 15 7.13 -8.66 -8.18
C GLU A 15 7.26 -7.30 -8.91
N ALA A 16 8.37 -6.58 -8.67
CA ALA A 16 8.68 -5.26 -9.23
C ALA A 16 7.58 -4.21 -9.00
N TYR A 17 6.97 -4.23 -7.81
CA TYR A 17 6.00 -3.21 -7.41
C TYR A 17 6.68 -1.87 -7.18
N THR A 18 6.06 -0.79 -7.65
CA THR A 18 6.63 0.56 -7.57
C THR A 18 5.90 1.46 -6.59
N HIS A 19 4.63 1.15 -6.28
CA HIS A 19 3.78 1.96 -5.43
C HIS A 19 2.94 1.11 -4.48
N ILE A 20 2.51 1.72 -3.37
CA ILE A 20 1.37 1.28 -2.58
C ILE A 20 0.17 2.13 -3.00
N GLN A 21 -0.88 1.45 -3.45
CA GLN A 21 -2.18 2.06 -3.66
C GLN A 21 -2.99 2.04 -2.37
N ILE A 22 -3.51 3.21 -1.99
CA ILE A 22 -4.36 3.41 -0.82
C ILE A 22 -5.65 4.05 -1.30
N VAL A 23 -6.79 3.44 -0.97
CA VAL A 23 -8.10 3.93 -1.39
C VAL A 23 -8.93 4.33 -0.17
N CYS A 24 -9.46 5.54 -0.18
CA CYS A 24 -10.50 5.95 0.75
C CYS A 24 -11.50 6.82 -0.03
N CYS A 25 -11.61 8.11 0.28
CA CYS A 25 -12.39 9.05 -0.53
C CYS A 25 -11.73 9.37 -1.88
N GLU A 26 -10.44 9.07 -2.01
CA GLU A 26 -9.63 9.20 -3.22
C GLU A 26 -8.60 8.07 -3.25
N ALA A 27 -8.08 7.77 -4.44
CA ALA A 27 -7.00 6.82 -4.62
C ALA A 27 -5.65 7.56 -4.60
N VAL A 28 -4.81 7.22 -3.62
CA VAL A 28 -3.45 7.74 -3.49
C VAL A 28 -2.47 6.64 -3.86
N LEU A 29 -1.46 6.99 -4.66
CA LEU A 29 -0.32 6.12 -4.94
C LEU A 29 0.90 6.69 -4.22
N LYS A 30 1.44 5.93 -3.27
CA LYS A 30 2.69 6.28 -2.58
C LYS A 30 3.84 5.45 -3.16
N PRO A 31 4.92 6.06 -3.67
CA PRO A 31 6.08 5.32 -4.14
C PRO A 31 6.69 4.49 -3.01
N VAL A 32 7.11 3.26 -3.30
CA VAL A 32 7.70 2.38 -2.27
C VAL A 32 9.05 2.89 -1.77
N HIS A 33 9.77 3.65 -2.60
CA HIS A 33 11.06 4.25 -2.23
C HIS A 33 10.93 5.45 -1.28
N ASP A 34 9.74 6.04 -1.16
CA ASP A 34 9.46 7.11 -0.19
C ASP A 34 9.02 6.55 1.18
N LEU A 35 8.82 5.24 1.28
CA LEU A 35 8.45 4.62 2.55
C LEU A 35 9.65 4.60 3.48
N PRO A 36 9.46 4.97 4.76
CA PRO A 36 10.51 4.86 5.76
C PRO A 36 10.89 3.38 5.95
N GLU A 37 12.14 3.13 6.35
CA GLU A 37 12.69 1.77 6.44
C GLU A 37 11.82 0.84 7.32
N TRP A 38 11.39 1.32 8.49
CA TRP A 38 10.51 0.57 9.40
C TRP A 38 9.18 0.16 8.76
N ALA A 39 8.69 0.88 7.75
CA ALA A 39 7.47 0.55 7.05
C ALA A 39 7.74 -0.58 6.03
N ARG A 40 8.91 -0.62 5.39
CA ARG A 40 9.24 -1.64 4.38
C ARG A 40 9.34 -3.05 4.96
N GLU A 41 9.66 -3.16 6.25
CA GLU A 41 9.71 -4.43 6.98
C GLU A 41 8.32 -4.90 7.45
N LYS A 42 7.31 -4.03 7.40
CA LYS A 42 5.94 -4.37 7.77
C LYS A 42 5.16 -4.90 6.58
N SER A 43 4.12 -5.67 6.89
CA SER A 43 3.14 -6.10 5.91
C SER A 43 2.16 -4.97 5.57
N LEU A 44 1.58 -5.04 4.37
CA LEU A 44 0.65 -4.04 3.88
C LEU A 44 -0.58 -3.89 4.80
N VAL A 45 -1.07 -5.01 5.35
CA VAL A 45 -2.18 -5.05 6.31
C VAL A 45 -1.85 -4.28 7.59
N LYS A 46 -0.64 -4.45 8.14
CA LYS A 46 -0.21 -3.72 9.35
C LYS A 46 -0.03 -2.22 9.07
N LEU A 47 0.35 -1.86 7.86
CA LEU A 47 0.53 -0.47 7.44
C LEU A 47 -0.77 0.25 7.10
N ALA A 48 -1.84 -0.47 6.76
CA ALA A 48 -3.14 0.13 6.47
C ALA A 48 -3.58 1.14 7.54
N GLY A 49 -3.44 0.75 8.81
CA GLY A 49 -3.76 1.60 9.97
C GLY A 49 -2.84 2.81 10.18
N SER A 50 -1.76 2.95 9.41
CA SER A 50 -0.88 4.13 9.42
C SER A 50 -1.25 5.15 8.34
N PHE A 51 -2.09 4.78 7.36
CA PHE A 51 -2.47 5.67 6.27
C PHE A 51 -3.78 6.39 6.60
N ARG A 52 -3.68 7.70 6.83
CA ARG A 52 -4.83 8.57 7.10
C ARG A 52 -5.29 9.26 5.82
N CYS A 53 -6.59 9.19 5.53
CA CYS A 53 -7.19 9.96 4.44
C CYS A 53 -7.20 11.45 4.79
N SER A 54 -6.66 12.29 3.91
CA SER A 54 -6.66 13.76 4.01
C SER A 54 -8.06 14.36 4.03
N ARG A 55 -9.02 13.74 3.31
CA ARG A 55 -10.38 14.28 3.16
C ARG A 55 -11.33 13.96 4.32
N CYS A 56 -11.35 12.72 4.79
CA CYS A 56 -12.27 12.30 5.86
C CYS A 56 -11.59 12.00 7.20
N GLY A 57 -10.25 12.06 7.26
CA GLY A 57 -9.48 11.83 8.48
C GLY A 57 -9.46 10.38 8.98
N LYS A 58 -10.14 9.44 8.29
CA LYS A 58 -10.19 8.02 8.65
C LYS A 58 -8.92 7.29 8.22
N LEU A 59 -8.60 6.21 8.93
CA LEU A 59 -7.52 5.29 8.57
C LEU A 59 -7.96 4.38 7.42
N ALA A 60 -7.03 4.03 6.55
CA ALA A 60 -7.28 3.07 5.48
C ALA A 60 -7.53 1.68 6.06
N SER A 61 -8.52 0.97 5.52
CA SER A 61 -8.76 -0.42 5.88
C SER A 61 -7.82 -1.35 5.11
N PRO A 62 -7.48 -2.54 5.65
CA PRO A 62 -6.63 -3.51 4.95
C PRO A 62 -7.14 -3.91 3.56
N GLY A 63 -8.46 -3.93 3.36
CA GLY A 63 -9.08 -4.23 2.05
C GLY A 63 -8.98 -3.09 1.03
N ARG A 64 -8.55 -1.90 1.45
CA ARG A 64 -8.41 -0.71 0.61
C ARG A 64 -6.94 -0.31 0.40
N VAL A 65 -6.00 -1.20 0.70
CA VAL A 65 -4.59 -1.04 0.37
C VAL A 65 -4.12 -2.20 -0.52
N ALA A 66 -3.33 -1.89 -1.54
CA ALA A 66 -2.76 -2.90 -2.44
C ALA A 66 -1.38 -2.47 -2.97
N PHE A 67 -0.56 -3.44 -3.37
CA PHE A 67 0.62 -3.18 -4.18
C PHE A 67 0.24 -2.82 -5.61
N TRP A 68 0.92 -1.83 -6.19
CA TRP A 68 0.65 -1.33 -7.51
C TRP A 68 1.94 -1.12 -8.31
N LYS A 69 1.85 -1.35 -9.63
CA LYS A 69 2.90 -1.05 -10.61
C LYS A 69 2.29 -0.44 -11.86
N HIS A 70 3.08 0.33 -12.60
CA HIS A 70 2.67 0.91 -13.87
C HIS A 70 2.08 -0.17 -14.80
N GLY A 71 0.95 0.15 -15.44
CA GLY A 71 0.23 -0.78 -16.30
C GLY A 71 -0.76 -1.72 -15.58
N ARG A 72 -0.77 -1.79 -14.23
CA ARG A 72 -1.78 -2.56 -13.49
C ARG A 72 -3.07 -1.74 -13.31
N LYS A 73 -4.23 -2.40 -13.40
CA LYS A 73 -5.51 -1.77 -13.03
C LYS A 73 -5.48 -1.33 -11.56
N ARG A 74 -5.94 -0.12 -11.31
CA ARG A 74 -6.07 0.47 -9.98
C ARG A 74 -7.29 -0.13 -9.26
N LEU A 75 -7.24 -0.23 -7.94
CA LEU A 75 -8.43 -0.40 -7.11
C LEU A 75 -9.42 0.74 -7.39
N ALA A 76 -10.71 0.40 -7.46
CA ALA A 76 -11.79 1.37 -7.60
C ALA A 76 -12.03 2.11 -6.27
N VAL A 77 -12.33 3.41 -6.37
CA VAL A 77 -12.73 4.27 -5.24
C VAL A 77 -14.17 3.96 -4.87
#